data_AF-A0A8B8VS41-F1
#
_entry.id   AF-A0A8B8VS41-F1
#
_cell.length_a   1.000
_cell.length_b   1.000
_cell.length_c   1.000
_cell.angle_alpha   90.00
_cell.angle_beta   90.00
_cell.angle_gamma   90.00
#
_symmetry.space_group_name_H-M   'P 1'
#
loop_
_entity.id
_entity.type
_entity.pdbx_description
1 polymer ?
#
loop_
_entity_poly.entity_id
_entity_poly.type
_entity_poly.pdbx_seq_one_letter_code
_entity_poly.pdbx_strand_id
1 'polypeptide(L)'
;MAAPGGARRWPLLLLLFAGLVHGASAVFVVKDGNGTACIMANFSAAFLTSYDTKNGSKSVTFELPASAEVLNSSSCGKGNASDSSLVIAFGRGHTLTLSFTRNATRYSVQLMRFVYNLSDTGIFPNSSSKETKTVESVTDIRADINKKYRCVSSKQIHLRNVTVTLRDATIQAYLSNDSFSTEETHCEQDGPLPPSPTAPPQPSPTPVPASPSVSRYNVSGTNGTCLLASMGLQLNVTYRTRDNTTVTREFNIDPSKTTFGGNCTARLVTLALRSGNLLLVLQFAMNASSSRVFLQGVQLTMTLPDARDPAFRAANDSLRALQAAAGNSYKCDAEERVQVTEAAFLNIFRVWVQAFRVDGDKFGPVEECQLDANSMLIPVAVGGALAGLVLIVLIAYLIGRKRSHAGYQTI
;
A
#
# COMPACT_ATOMS: atom_id res chain seq x y z
N MET A 1 -57.03 11.74 46.37
CA MET A 1 -55.72 12.34 46.69
C MET A 1 -54.78 11.22 47.08
N ALA A 2 -53.89 10.81 46.19
CA ALA A 2 -52.79 9.89 46.48
C ALA A 2 -51.64 10.27 45.54
N ALA A 3 -50.54 10.77 46.11
CA ALA A 3 -49.32 11.10 45.40
C ALA A 3 -48.40 9.87 45.32
N PRO A 4 -47.69 9.63 44.20
CA PRO A 4 -46.78 8.50 44.04
C PRO A 4 -45.32 8.88 44.35
N GLY A 5 -44.62 8.04 45.12
CA GLY A 5 -43.21 8.22 45.48
C GLY A 5 -42.27 7.26 44.75
N GLY A 6 -41.57 7.79 43.73
CA GLY A 6 -40.12 7.60 43.49
C GLY A 6 -39.58 6.21 43.15
N ALA A 7 -39.62 5.83 41.86
CA ALA A 7 -38.73 4.79 41.31
C ALA A 7 -37.40 5.44 40.86
N ARG A 8 -36.29 5.07 41.52
CA ARG A 8 -34.91 5.44 41.14
C ARG A 8 -34.57 4.85 39.77
N ARG A 9 -34.40 5.72 38.76
CA ARG A 9 -33.86 5.38 37.44
C ARG A 9 -32.33 5.33 37.50
N TRP A 10 -31.77 4.15 37.29
CA TRP A 10 -30.34 3.94 37.00
C TRP A 10 -30.10 4.31 35.52
N PRO A 11 -29.14 5.17 35.15
CA PRO A 11 -28.84 5.37 33.74
C PRO A 11 -28.11 4.14 33.21
N LEU A 12 -28.75 3.41 32.29
CA LEU A 12 -28.05 2.49 31.40
C LEU A 12 -27.11 3.31 30.52
N LEU A 13 -25.81 3.25 30.79
CA LEU A 13 -24.79 3.61 29.80
C LEU A 13 -24.90 2.63 28.64
N LEU A 14 -25.50 3.06 27.52
CA LEU A 14 -25.31 2.41 26.24
C LEU A 14 -23.84 2.59 25.82
N LEU A 15 -23.04 1.55 26.05
CA LEU A 15 -21.75 1.36 25.41
C LEU A 15 -21.99 1.17 23.90
N LEU A 16 -21.83 2.25 23.15
CA LEU A 16 -21.62 2.21 21.70
C LEU A 16 -20.29 1.49 21.45
N PHE A 17 -20.35 0.18 21.26
CA PHE A 17 -19.27 -0.56 20.62
C PHE A 17 -19.20 -0.12 19.17
N ALA A 18 -18.40 0.93 18.90
CA ALA A 18 -17.81 1.09 17.59
C ALA A 18 -16.84 -0.08 17.42
N GLY A 19 -17.31 -1.16 16.80
CA GLY A 19 -16.50 -2.30 16.42
C GLY A 19 -15.40 -1.83 15.48
N LEU A 20 -14.19 -1.67 16.01
CA LEU A 20 -12.98 -1.79 15.22
C LEU A 20 -12.96 -3.24 14.71
N VAL A 21 -13.40 -3.45 13.48
CA VAL A 21 -13.24 -4.72 12.78
C VAL A 21 -11.75 -4.85 12.49
N HIS A 22 -11.00 -5.38 13.46
CA HIS A 22 -9.72 -6.00 13.19
C HIS A 22 -9.99 -7.12 12.18
N GLY A 23 -9.41 -7.01 10.98
CA GLY A 23 -9.51 -8.07 9.97
C GLY A 23 -9.04 -9.39 10.59
N ALA A 24 -9.93 -10.38 10.68
CA ALA A 24 -9.59 -11.67 11.23
C ALA A 24 -8.59 -12.37 10.30
N SER A 25 -7.49 -12.88 10.84
CA SER A 25 -6.62 -13.83 10.14
C SER A 25 -7.38 -15.14 9.97
N ALA A 26 -7.48 -15.63 8.74
CA ALA A 26 -8.24 -16.83 8.39
C ALA A 26 -7.30 -17.90 7.81
N VAL A 27 -7.46 -19.14 8.27
CA VAL A 27 -6.69 -20.29 7.79
C VAL A 27 -7.48 -21.02 6.71
N PHE A 28 -6.94 -21.05 5.50
CA PHE A 28 -7.46 -21.71 4.33
C PHE A 28 -6.69 -23.00 4.08
N VAL A 29 -7.42 -24.12 3.95
CA VAL A 29 -6.81 -25.44 3.73
C VAL A 29 -7.45 -26.09 2.51
N VAL A 30 -6.62 -26.52 1.56
CA VAL A 30 -7.04 -27.34 0.42
C VAL A 30 -6.57 -28.76 0.67
N LYS A 31 -7.49 -29.71 0.62
CA LYS A 31 -7.22 -31.14 0.83
C LYS A 31 -7.41 -31.91 -0.47
N ASP A 32 -6.63 -32.98 -0.65
CA ASP A 32 -6.81 -33.92 -1.74
C ASP A 32 -8.00 -34.86 -1.50
N GLY A 33 -8.26 -35.76 -2.45
CA GLY A 33 -9.34 -36.75 -2.33
C GLY A 33 -9.18 -37.73 -1.15
N ASN A 34 -7.97 -37.83 -0.58
CA ASN A 34 -7.66 -38.66 0.57
C ASN A 34 -7.74 -37.89 1.90
N GLY A 35 -8.06 -36.58 1.87
CA GLY A 35 -8.17 -35.73 3.06
C GLY A 35 -6.85 -35.11 3.52
N THR A 36 -5.77 -35.27 2.76
CA THR A 36 -4.44 -34.73 3.08
C THR A 36 -4.33 -33.28 2.59
N ALA A 37 -3.93 -32.33 3.45
CA ALA A 37 -3.70 -30.96 3.02
C ALA A 37 -2.55 -30.90 2.02
N CYS A 38 -2.79 -30.21 0.91
CA CYS A 38 -1.80 -29.93 -0.13
C CYS A 38 -1.50 -28.44 -0.24
N ILE A 39 -2.40 -27.56 0.23
CA ILE A 39 -2.19 -26.12 0.36
C ILE A 39 -2.72 -25.69 1.72
N MET A 40 -1.92 -24.92 2.45
CA MET A 40 -2.35 -24.19 3.64
C MET A 40 -1.94 -22.73 3.48
N ALA A 41 -2.87 -21.82 3.72
CA ALA A 41 -2.60 -20.40 3.69
C ALA A 41 -3.29 -19.73 4.86
N ASN A 42 -2.56 -18.92 5.61
CA ASN A 42 -3.09 -18.08 6.67
C ASN A 42 -2.69 -16.64 6.38
N PHE A 43 -3.65 -15.76 6.17
CA PHE A 43 -3.39 -14.34 5.98
C PHE A 43 -4.66 -13.53 6.24
N SER A 44 -4.48 -12.24 6.45
CA SER A 44 -5.54 -11.25 6.24
C SER A 44 -5.29 -10.51 4.92
N ALA A 45 -6.34 -10.01 4.28
CA ALA A 45 -6.20 -9.30 3.00
C ALA A 45 -7.12 -8.09 2.93
N ALA A 46 -6.60 -6.96 2.46
CA ALA A 46 -7.38 -5.77 2.13
C ALA A 46 -7.43 -5.58 0.60
N PHE A 47 -8.57 -5.14 0.08
CA PHE A 47 -8.82 -4.92 -1.34
C PHE A 47 -9.18 -3.45 -1.55
N LEU A 48 -8.35 -2.73 -2.31
CA LEU A 48 -8.62 -1.36 -2.76
C LEU A 48 -9.05 -1.43 -4.24
N THR A 49 -10.32 -1.14 -4.52
CA THR A 49 -10.90 -1.25 -5.86
C THR A 49 -11.50 0.08 -6.31
N SER A 50 -11.26 0.48 -7.56
CA SER A 50 -11.98 1.59 -8.20
C SER A 50 -13.11 1.07 -9.09
N TYR A 51 -14.31 1.65 -8.97
CA TYR A 51 -15.50 1.28 -9.72
C TYR A 51 -16.32 2.51 -10.13
N ASP A 52 -17.06 2.39 -11.23
CA ASP A 52 -17.84 3.52 -11.76
C ASP A 52 -19.26 3.54 -11.19
N THR A 53 -19.77 4.74 -10.95
CA THR A 53 -21.16 5.02 -10.56
C THR A 53 -21.78 5.98 -11.56
N LYS A 54 -23.10 6.20 -11.49
CA LYS A 54 -23.77 7.22 -12.30
C LYS A 54 -23.20 8.64 -12.09
N ASN A 55 -22.53 8.88 -10.96
CA ASN A 55 -21.99 10.19 -10.58
C ASN A 55 -20.45 10.27 -10.75
N GLY A 56 -19.84 9.29 -11.42
CA GLY A 56 -18.39 9.21 -11.64
C GLY A 56 -17.73 8.01 -10.94
N SER A 57 -16.40 7.94 -11.03
CA SER A 57 -15.62 6.84 -10.45
C SER A 57 -15.44 7.02 -8.94
N LYS A 58 -15.53 5.92 -8.20
CA LYS A 58 -15.38 5.86 -6.75
C LYS A 58 -14.41 4.74 -6.38
N SER A 59 -13.61 4.96 -5.35
CA SER A 59 -12.74 3.92 -4.79
C SER A 59 -13.32 3.41 -3.46
N VAL A 60 -13.18 2.12 -3.21
CA VAL A 60 -13.58 1.46 -1.97
C VAL A 60 -12.49 0.54 -1.48
N THR A 61 -12.27 0.55 -0.17
CA THR A 61 -11.41 -0.41 0.53
C THR A 61 -12.28 -1.33 1.38
N PHE A 62 -12.06 -2.63 1.28
CA PHE A 62 -12.72 -3.64 2.11
C PHE A 62 -11.75 -4.75 2.49
N GLU A 63 -12.00 -5.42 3.61
CA GLU A 63 -11.16 -6.48 4.15
C GLU A 63 -11.76 -7.86 3.82
N LEU A 64 -10.89 -8.88 3.75
CA LEU A 64 -11.29 -10.28 3.65
C LEU A 64 -12.06 -10.64 4.93
N PRO A 65 -13.36 -10.99 4.83
CA PRO A 65 -14.16 -11.23 6.02
C PRO A 65 -13.81 -12.57 6.65
N ALA A 66 -14.08 -12.72 7.95
CA ALA A 66 -13.94 -13.99 8.66
C ALA A 66 -14.83 -15.12 8.08
N SER A 67 -15.87 -14.76 7.32
CA SER A 67 -16.76 -15.69 6.62
C SER A 67 -16.19 -16.16 5.26
N ALA A 68 -14.91 -15.90 4.97
CA ALA A 68 -14.28 -16.35 3.75
C ALA A 68 -14.03 -17.87 3.81
N GLU A 69 -14.33 -18.57 2.73
CA GLU A 69 -14.29 -20.03 2.67
C GLU A 69 -13.54 -20.53 1.43
N VAL A 70 -12.90 -21.69 1.55
CA VAL A 70 -12.24 -22.37 0.43
C VAL A 70 -13.31 -23.00 -0.47
N LEU A 71 -13.33 -22.65 -1.76
CA LEU A 71 -14.23 -23.25 -2.73
C LEU A 71 -13.75 -24.62 -3.19
N ASN A 72 -14.70 -25.48 -3.55
CA ASN A 72 -14.47 -26.80 -4.17
C ASN A 72 -13.71 -26.74 -5.51
N SER A 73 -13.60 -25.56 -6.12
CA SER A 73 -12.77 -25.34 -7.31
C SER A 73 -11.28 -25.22 -6.99
N SER A 74 -10.90 -25.17 -5.71
CA SER A 74 -9.52 -25.34 -5.26
C SER A 74 -9.04 -26.76 -5.55
N SER A 75 -7.77 -26.90 -5.92
CA SER A 75 -7.22 -28.17 -6.37
C SER A 75 -5.79 -28.35 -5.86
N CYS A 76 -5.47 -29.58 -5.47
CA CYS A 76 -4.09 -29.97 -5.19
C CYS A 76 -3.23 -30.12 -6.45
N GLY A 77 -3.81 -29.97 -7.64
CA GLY A 77 -3.16 -30.29 -8.90
C GLY A 77 -3.09 -31.81 -9.14
N LYS A 78 -2.62 -32.22 -10.31
CA LYS A 78 -2.43 -33.64 -10.67
C LYS A 78 -0.95 -34.01 -10.61
N GLY A 79 -0.54 -34.90 -9.71
CA GLY A 79 0.80 -35.50 -9.70
C GLY A 79 1.97 -34.51 -9.83
N ASN A 80 2.85 -34.72 -10.80
CA ASN A 80 4.02 -33.88 -11.07
C ASN A 80 3.70 -32.48 -11.65
N ALA A 81 2.43 -32.11 -11.79
CA ALA A 81 2.03 -30.87 -12.48
C ALA A 81 1.95 -29.65 -11.55
N SER A 82 2.33 -28.52 -12.13
CA SER A 82 2.42 -27.17 -11.57
C SER A 82 1.08 -26.42 -11.50
N ASP A 83 -0.02 -27.14 -11.23
CA ASP A 83 -1.40 -26.66 -11.44
C ASP A 83 -2.25 -26.66 -10.16
N SER A 84 -1.63 -26.54 -8.99
CA SER A 84 -2.36 -26.47 -7.72
C SER A 84 -2.96 -25.07 -7.55
N SER A 85 -4.17 -24.97 -7.01
CA SER A 85 -4.89 -23.71 -6.86
C SER A 85 -5.64 -23.64 -5.54
N LEU A 86 -5.59 -22.47 -4.91
CA LEU A 86 -6.44 -22.11 -3.79
C LEU A 86 -7.44 -21.06 -4.27
N VAL A 87 -8.73 -21.33 -4.13
CA VAL A 87 -9.81 -20.41 -4.48
C VAL A 87 -10.61 -20.11 -3.21
N ILE A 88 -10.57 -18.86 -2.77
CA ILE A 88 -11.27 -18.36 -1.58
C ILE A 88 -12.48 -17.56 -2.03
N ALA A 89 -13.68 -17.93 -1.61
CA ALA A 89 -14.89 -17.15 -1.82
C ALA A 89 -15.27 -16.35 -0.58
N PHE A 90 -15.83 -15.17 -0.80
CA PHE A 90 -16.33 -14.33 0.27
C PHE A 90 -17.35 -13.30 -0.23
N GLY A 91 -18.13 -12.76 0.70
CA GLY A 91 -19.16 -11.76 0.40
C GLY A 91 -20.17 -12.26 -0.64
N ARG A 92 -20.73 -11.33 -1.44
CA ARG A 92 -21.75 -11.67 -2.45
C ARG A 92 -21.13 -11.93 -3.83
N GLY A 93 -20.28 -12.96 -3.92
CA GLY A 93 -19.72 -13.43 -5.19
C GLY A 93 -18.35 -12.86 -5.53
N HIS A 94 -17.52 -12.56 -4.52
CA HIS A 94 -16.11 -12.25 -4.72
C HIS A 94 -15.27 -13.51 -4.53
N THR A 95 -14.22 -13.67 -5.33
CA THR A 95 -13.27 -14.76 -5.18
C THR A 95 -11.83 -14.30 -5.33
N LEU A 96 -10.95 -14.80 -4.47
CA LEU A 96 -9.51 -14.66 -4.57
C LEU A 96 -8.88 -16.01 -4.91
N THR A 97 -8.17 -16.08 -6.03
CA THR A 97 -7.47 -17.28 -6.49
C THR A 97 -5.97 -17.08 -6.40
N LEU A 98 -5.27 -18.04 -5.79
CA LEU A 98 -3.82 -18.20 -5.86
C LEU A 98 -3.50 -19.46 -6.66
N SER A 99 -2.81 -19.31 -7.79
CA SER A 99 -2.31 -20.42 -8.59
C SER A 99 -0.85 -20.67 -8.28
N PHE A 100 -0.52 -21.92 -7.95
CA PHE A 100 0.81 -22.33 -7.53
C PHE A 100 1.50 -23.13 -8.62
N THR A 101 2.78 -22.84 -8.81
CA THR A 101 3.70 -23.63 -9.64
C THR A 101 4.88 -24.08 -8.78
N ARG A 102 5.53 -25.17 -9.16
CA ARG A 102 6.77 -25.63 -8.53
C ARG A 102 7.80 -26.10 -9.55
N ASN A 103 9.05 -26.08 -9.12
CA ASN A 103 10.15 -26.81 -9.73
C ASN A 103 10.79 -27.74 -8.68
N ALA A 104 11.97 -28.27 -8.97
CA ALA A 104 12.66 -29.21 -8.07
C ALA A 104 13.06 -28.60 -6.71
N THR A 105 13.21 -27.27 -6.61
CA THR A 105 13.75 -26.61 -5.41
C THR A 105 12.78 -25.65 -4.73
N ARG A 106 11.82 -25.08 -5.48
CA ARG A 106 10.92 -24.01 -5.01
C ARG A 106 9.50 -24.19 -5.51
N TYR A 107 8.57 -23.62 -4.76
CA TYR A 107 7.23 -23.30 -5.23
C TYR A 107 6.98 -21.79 -5.20
N SER A 108 6.05 -21.33 -6.03
CA SER A 108 5.66 -19.91 -6.08
C SER A 108 4.19 -19.75 -6.43
N VAL A 109 3.58 -18.65 -5.95
CA VAL A 109 2.28 -18.19 -6.44
C VAL A 109 2.50 -17.51 -7.79
N GLN A 110 2.31 -18.27 -8.87
CA GLN A 110 2.54 -17.78 -10.23
C GLN A 110 1.56 -16.68 -10.62
N LEU A 111 0.30 -16.85 -10.22
CA LEU A 111 -0.78 -15.96 -10.61
C LEU A 111 -1.72 -15.75 -9.43
N MET A 112 -2.00 -14.49 -9.13
CA MET A 112 -3.05 -14.07 -8.23
C MET A 112 -4.18 -13.47 -9.05
N ARG A 113 -5.39 -14.03 -8.93
CA ARG A 113 -6.58 -13.58 -9.66
C ARG A 113 -7.68 -13.20 -8.68
N PHE A 114 -8.22 -12.01 -8.85
CA PHE A 114 -9.32 -11.50 -8.05
C PHE A 114 -10.56 -11.29 -8.93
N VAL A 115 -11.67 -11.90 -8.56
CA VAL A 115 -12.99 -11.69 -9.16
C VAL A 115 -13.85 -10.96 -8.16
N TYR A 116 -14.43 -9.82 -8.55
CA TYR A 116 -15.33 -9.05 -7.71
C TYR A 116 -16.67 -8.79 -8.40
N ASN A 117 -17.75 -8.92 -7.64
CA ASN A 117 -19.11 -8.72 -8.12
C ASN A 117 -19.58 -7.28 -7.87
N LEU A 118 -19.71 -6.49 -8.93
CA LEU A 118 -20.20 -5.10 -8.83
C LEU A 118 -21.70 -5.00 -8.44
N SER A 119 -22.44 -6.11 -8.47
CA SER A 119 -23.80 -6.17 -7.93
C SER A 119 -23.86 -6.20 -6.39
N ASP A 120 -22.73 -6.40 -5.70
CA ASP A 120 -22.69 -6.39 -4.24
C ASP A 120 -22.86 -4.96 -3.72
N THR A 121 -24.10 -4.56 -3.45
CA THR A 121 -24.43 -3.21 -2.96
C THR A 121 -23.85 -2.89 -1.58
N GLY A 122 -23.40 -3.90 -0.81
CA GLY A 122 -22.73 -3.69 0.47
C GLY A 122 -21.32 -3.12 0.31
N ILE A 123 -20.63 -3.50 -0.77
CA ILE A 123 -19.26 -3.05 -1.06
C ILE A 123 -19.23 -2.01 -2.19
N PHE A 124 -20.07 -2.17 -3.21
CA PHE A 124 -20.15 -1.34 -4.40
C PHE A 124 -21.51 -0.63 -4.52
N PRO A 125 -21.87 0.26 -3.58
CA PRO A 125 -23.13 0.99 -3.65
C PRO A 125 -23.18 1.88 -4.89
N ASN A 126 -24.33 1.90 -5.56
CA ASN A 126 -24.61 2.70 -6.77
C ASN A 126 -23.67 2.43 -7.96
N SER A 127 -23.08 1.23 -8.04
CA SER A 127 -22.30 0.83 -9.21
C SER A 127 -23.12 0.97 -10.49
N SER A 128 -22.49 1.50 -11.55
CA SER A 128 -23.08 1.66 -12.88
C SER A 128 -23.23 0.33 -13.62
N SER A 129 -22.41 -0.66 -13.26
CA SER A 129 -22.45 -2.04 -13.78
C SER A 129 -22.80 -3.04 -12.68
N LYS A 130 -23.44 -4.13 -13.09
CA LYS A 130 -23.82 -5.27 -12.25
C LYS A 130 -22.98 -6.53 -12.54
N GLU A 131 -22.00 -6.42 -13.43
CA GLU A 131 -21.16 -7.53 -13.85
C GLU A 131 -20.14 -7.93 -12.80
N THR A 132 -19.68 -9.17 -12.89
CA THR A 132 -18.44 -9.61 -12.24
C THR A 132 -17.24 -9.15 -13.07
N LYS A 133 -16.23 -8.60 -12.40
CA LYS A 133 -14.96 -8.21 -13.03
C LYS A 133 -13.86 -9.14 -12.54
N THR A 134 -12.96 -9.51 -13.46
CA THR A 134 -11.82 -10.38 -13.18
C THR A 134 -10.54 -9.62 -13.48
N VAL A 135 -9.63 -9.60 -12.51
CA VAL A 135 -8.29 -9.02 -12.65
C VAL A 135 -7.27 -10.03 -12.17
N GLU A 136 -6.08 -10.03 -12.77
CA GLU A 136 -5.01 -10.97 -12.43
C GLU A 136 -3.64 -10.31 -12.55
N SER A 137 -2.69 -10.81 -11.77
CA SER A 137 -1.29 -10.37 -11.79
C SER A 137 -0.36 -11.49 -11.34
N VAL A 138 0.88 -11.45 -11.83
CA VAL A 138 1.95 -12.33 -11.35
C VAL A 138 2.40 -11.86 -9.97
N THR A 139 2.93 -12.78 -9.16
CA THR A 139 3.46 -12.43 -7.83
C THR A 139 4.91 -12.84 -7.67
N ASP A 140 5.58 -12.24 -6.71
CA ASP A 140 6.92 -12.56 -6.24
C ASP A 140 6.92 -13.47 -4.99
N ILE A 141 5.75 -13.99 -4.60
CA ILE A 141 5.61 -14.89 -3.45
C ILE A 141 6.17 -16.26 -3.84
N ARG A 142 7.28 -16.65 -3.20
CA ARG A 142 7.99 -17.92 -3.44
C ARG A 142 8.65 -18.42 -2.17
N ALA A 143 8.78 -19.74 -2.06
CA ALA A 143 9.50 -20.40 -0.98
C ALA A 143 10.15 -21.69 -1.46
N ASP A 144 11.16 -22.16 -0.73
CA ASP A 144 11.78 -23.45 -1.00
C ASP A 144 10.79 -24.59 -0.69
N ILE A 145 10.90 -25.70 -1.43
CA ILE A 145 10.08 -26.89 -1.17
C ILE A 145 10.32 -27.37 0.27
N ASN A 146 9.26 -27.83 0.93
CA ASN A 146 9.22 -28.23 2.35
C ASN A 146 9.37 -27.08 3.38
N LYS A 147 9.44 -25.83 2.94
CA LYS A 147 9.36 -24.65 3.81
C LYS A 147 8.04 -23.93 3.63
N LYS A 148 7.62 -23.15 4.63
CA LYS A 148 6.48 -22.23 4.51
C LYS A 148 7.00 -20.85 4.17
N TYR A 149 6.31 -20.17 3.27
CA TYR A 149 6.51 -18.74 3.07
C TYR A 149 5.94 -18.01 4.28
N ARG A 150 6.70 -17.10 4.89
CA ARG A 150 6.22 -16.26 5.99
C ARG A 150 6.53 -14.79 5.72
N CYS A 151 5.50 -13.95 5.83
CA CYS A 151 5.59 -12.51 5.66
C CYS A 151 4.67 -11.79 6.64
N VAL A 152 5.23 -11.36 7.77
CA VAL A 152 4.57 -10.57 8.80
C VAL A 152 4.22 -9.18 8.25
N SER A 153 5.14 -8.59 7.48
CA SER A 153 4.97 -7.28 6.86
C SER A 153 3.87 -7.27 5.81
N SER A 154 3.21 -6.12 5.65
CA SER A 154 2.18 -5.95 4.64
C SER A 154 2.78 -6.00 3.22
N LYS A 155 2.22 -6.85 2.36
CA LYS A 155 2.65 -7.03 0.97
C LYS A 155 1.55 -6.60 0.01
N GLN A 156 1.85 -5.62 -0.84
CA GLN A 156 0.92 -5.07 -1.81
C GLN A 156 1.14 -5.69 -3.19
N ILE A 157 0.09 -6.24 -3.77
CA ILE A 157 0.05 -6.80 -5.12
C ILE A 157 -0.91 -5.95 -5.95
N HIS A 158 -0.42 -5.40 -7.05
CA HIS A 158 -1.20 -4.54 -7.94
C HIS A 158 -1.78 -5.38 -9.10
N LEU A 159 -3.12 -5.44 -9.18
CA LEU A 159 -3.90 -6.17 -10.19
C LEU A 159 -4.69 -5.16 -11.04
N ARG A 160 -4.05 -4.55 -12.04
CA ARG A 160 -4.62 -3.50 -12.90
C ARG A 160 -5.22 -2.33 -12.10
N ASN A 161 -6.54 -2.32 -11.89
CA ASN A 161 -7.29 -1.27 -11.17
C ASN A 161 -7.64 -1.66 -9.71
N VAL A 162 -7.12 -2.78 -9.23
CA VAL A 162 -7.28 -3.26 -7.85
C VAL A 162 -5.91 -3.41 -7.20
N THR A 163 -5.79 -3.01 -5.94
CA THR A 163 -4.62 -3.33 -5.11
C THR A 163 -5.05 -4.29 -4.02
N VAL A 164 -4.36 -5.44 -3.91
CA VAL A 164 -4.57 -6.41 -2.84
C VAL A 164 -3.41 -6.32 -1.87
N THR A 165 -3.69 -6.11 -0.59
CA THR A 165 -2.69 -6.04 0.47
C THR A 165 -2.82 -7.27 1.36
N LEU A 166 -1.85 -8.19 1.30
CA LEU A 166 -1.76 -9.31 2.22
C LEU A 166 -1.04 -8.88 3.50
N ARG A 167 -1.52 -9.27 4.68
CA ARG A 167 -0.85 -9.01 5.96
C ARG A 167 -0.75 -10.30 6.77
N ASP A 168 0.37 -10.45 7.47
CA ASP A 168 0.72 -11.64 8.25
C ASP A 168 0.49 -12.95 7.48
N ALA A 169 1.08 -13.01 6.28
CA ALA A 169 0.87 -14.08 5.34
C ALA A 169 1.81 -15.26 5.59
N THR A 170 1.23 -16.40 5.92
CA THR A 170 1.90 -17.70 5.99
C THR A 170 1.30 -18.62 4.92
N ILE A 171 2.09 -19.01 3.92
CA ILE A 171 1.59 -19.77 2.76
C ILE A 171 2.48 -20.96 2.50
N GLN A 172 1.90 -22.15 2.40
CA GLN A 172 2.59 -23.36 1.98
C GLN A 172 1.76 -24.12 0.96
N ALA A 173 2.41 -24.57 -0.10
CA ALA A 173 1.84 -25.46 -1.11
C ALA A 173 2.69 -26.73 -1.21
N TYR A 174 2.11 -27.78 -1.78
CA TYR A 174 2.73 -29.10 -1.92
C TYR A 174 3.18 -29.68 -0.58
N LEU A 175 2.32 -29.57 0.43
CA LEU A 175 2.58 -30.10 1.76
C LEU A 175 2.76 -31.62 1.70
N SER A 176 3.73 -32.13 2.47
CA SER A 176 3.91 -33.56 2.70
C SER A 176 3.20 -34.04 3.98
N ASN A 177 2.85 -33.11 4.87
CA ASN A 177 2.21 -33.35 6.18
C ASN A 177 0.98 -32.43 6.30
N ASP A 178 -0.04 -32.81 7.09
CA ASP A 178 -1.28 -32.03 7.30
C ASP A 178 -1.09 -30.78 8.21
N SER A 179 0.11 -30.17 8.18
CA SER A 179 0.47 -28.99 8.98
C SER A 179 1.56 -28.17 8.30
N PHE A 180 1.64 -26.88 8.66
CA PHE A 180 2.73 -26.02 8.22
C PHE A 180 4.10 -26.58 8.65
N SER A 181 5.06 -26.49 7.74
CA SER A 181 6.46 -26.81 8.03
C SER A 181 7.04 -25.93 9.13
N THR A 182 8.02 -26.48 9.83
CA THR A 182 8.77 -25.78 10.88
C THR A 182 9.75 -24.77 10.28
N GLU A 183 10.32 -25.08 9.12
CA GLU A 183 11.25 -24.20 8.42
C GLU A 183 10.53 -23.13 7.60
N GLU A 184 11.11 -21.92 7.58
CA GLU A 184 10.51 -20.73 7.00
C GLU A 184 11.36 -20.18 5.84
N THR A 185 10.70 -19.70 4.78
CA THR A 185 11.27 -18.75 3.83
C THR A 185 10.63 -17.40 4.10
N HIS A 186 11.42 -16.45 4.60
CA HIS A 186 10.93 -15.11 4.88
C HIS A 186 10.79 -14.29 3.61
N CYS A 187 9.79 -13.42 3.56
CA CYS A 187 9.72 -12.40 2.54
C CYS A 187 10.82 -11.34 2.73
N GLU A 188 11.19 -10.67 1.65
CA GLU A 188 12.22 -9.61 1.68
C GLU A 188 11.81 -8.45 2.60
N GLN A 189 10.50 -8.22 2.77
CA GLN A 189 9.93 -7.20 3.64
C GLN A 189 10.16 -7.47 5.14
N ASP A 190 10.28 -8.73 5.54
CA ASP A 190 10.57 -9.16 6.92
C ASP A 190 12.06 -9.25 7.22
N GLY A 191 12.91 -9.03 6.21
CA GLY A 191 14.34 -8.94 6.39
C GLY A 191 14.69 -7.88 7.43
N PRO A 192 15.85 -7.99 8.10
CA PRO A 192 16.24 -7.02 9.11
C PRO A 192 16.12 -5.61 8.56
N LEU A 193 15.22 -4.82 9.17
CA LEU A 193 15.20 -3.38 8.93
C LEU A 193 16.60 -2.85 9.25
N PRO A 194 17.15 -1.94 8.43
CA PRO A 194 18.40 -1.27 8.78
C PRO A 194 18.26 -0.64 10.18
N PRO A 195 19.27 -0.78 11.07
CA PRO A 195 19.14 -0.41 12.47
C PRO A 195 18.85 1.09 12.64
N SER A 196 17.82 1.41 13.42
CA SER A 196 17.47 2.77 13.85
C SER A 196 18.27 3.16 15.10
N PRO A 197 18.74 4.42 15.25
CA PRO A 197 19.79 4.78 16.20
C PRO A 197 19.28 5.00 17.64
N THR A 198 19.96 4.38 18.60
CA THR A 198 20.04 4.85 19.99
C THR A 198 21.47 5.39 20.19
N ALA A 199 21.60 6.67 20.55
CA ALA A 199 22.90 7.30 20.85
C ALA A 199 23.61 6.57 22.01
N PRO A 200 24.85 6.07 21.82
CA PRO A 200 26.08 6.76 22.28
C PRO A 200 27.33 6.45 21.39
N PRO A 201 28.55 6.86 21.81
CA PRO A 201 29.38 7.84 21.11
C PRO A 201 29.92 7.40 19.73
N GLN A 202 29.84 8.36 18.83
CA GLN A 202 30.29 8.45 17.44
C GLN A 202 31.55 7.65 17.05
N PRO A 203 31.39 6.70 16.10
CA PRO A 203 32.36 6.43 15.05
C PRO A 203 31.91 7.13 13.76
N SER A 204 32.86 7.77 13.07
CA SER A 204 32.62 8.57 11.86
C SER A 204 31.90 7.79 10.75
N PRO A 205 31.06 8.47 9.94
CA PRO A 205 30.18 7.84 8.97
C PRO A 205 30.93 7.43 7.70
N THR A 206 30.70 6.19 7.26
CA THR A 206 30.92 5.76 5.87
C THR A 206 29.61 5.95 5.10
N PRO A 207 29.62 6.39 3.82
CA PRO A 207 28.50 7.12 3.21
C PRO A 207 27.30 6.24 2.88
N VAL A 208 26.12 6.65 3.35
CA VAL A 208 24.82 6.20 2.83
C VAL A 208 24.70 6.64 1.36
N PRO A 209 24.15 5.81 0.44
CA PRO A 209 23.85 6.25 -0.93
C PRO A 209 23.02 7.54 -0.90
N ALA A 210 23.49 8.57 -1.59
CA ALA A 210 22.91 9.92 -1.49
C ALA A 210 21.46 9.92 -1.99
N SER A 211 20.50 10.07 -1.08
CA SER A 211 19.15 10.48 -1.42
C SER A 211 19.21 11.81 -2.20
N PRO A 212 18.36 12.00 -3.24
CA PRO A 212 18.43 13.20 -4.06
C PRO A 212 18.15 14.44 -3.21
N SER A 213 18.91 15.51 -3.45
CA SER A 213 18.73 16.76 -2.73
C SER A 213 17.37 17.39 -3.05
N VAL A 214 16.67 17.81 -2.00
CA VAL A 214 15.38 18.48 -2.12
C VAL A 214 15.61 19.91 -2.57
N SER A 215 14.87 20.35 -3.59
CA SER A 215 14.88 21.74 -4.05
C SER A 215 13.48 22.31 -4.16
N ARG A 216 13.41 23.63 -4.06
CA ARG A 216 12.18 24.40 -4.22
C ARG A 216 12.09 24.92 -5.66
N TYR A 217 10.92 24.74 -6.25
CA TYR A 217 10.56 25.19 -7.58
C TYR A 217 9.34 26.08 -7.49
N ASN A 218 9.41 27.24 -8.15
CA ASN A 218 8.31 28.19 -8.22
C ASN A 218 8.05 28.54 -9.69
N VAL A 219 6.83 28.30 -10.18
CA VAL A 219 6.41 28.73 -11.51
C VAL A 219 5.31 29.77 -11.38
N SER A 220 5.57 30.95 -11.94
CA SER A 220 4.61 32.05 -11.98
C SER A 220 4.17 32.33 -13.41
N GLY A 221 2.89 32.65 -13.57
CA GLY A 221 2.28 33.07 -14.82
C GLY A 221 1.83 34.53 -14.76
N THR A 222 0.94 34.92 -15.68
CA THR A 222 0.40 36.29 -15.73
C THR A 222 -0.46 36.63 -14.51
N ASN A 223 -1.04 35.63 -13.84
CA ASN A 223 -1.94 35.80 -12.71
C ASN A 223 -1.27 35.48 -11.36
N GLY A 224 0.07 35.56 -11.30
CA GLY A 224 0.86 35.21 -10.12
C GLY A 224 1.35 33.75 -10.13
N THR A 225 1.79 33.27 -8.97
CA THR A 225 2.32 31.91 -8.82
C THR A 225 1.24 30.86 -9.06
N CYS A 226 1.55 29.89 -9.91
CA CYS A 226 0.64 28.79 -10.24
C CYS A 226 1.19 27.42 -9.84
N LEU A 227 2.46 27.33 -9.45
CA LEU A 227 3.08 26.12 -8.92
C LEU A 227 4.08 26.47 -7.85
N LEU A 228 3.93 25.83 -6.70
CA LEU A 228 5.00 25.68 -5.71
C LEU A 228 5.28 24.20 -5.53
N ALA A 229 6.55 23.81 -5.60
CA ALA A 229 6.96 22.45 -5.32
C ALA A 229 8.26 22.46 -4.50
N SER A 230 8.38 21.54 -3.56
CA SER A 230 9.61 21.23 -2.83
C SER A 230 9.76 19.72 -2.88
N MET A 231 10.75 19.20 -3.61
CA MET A 231 10.91 17.76 -3.80
C MET A 231 12.32 17.39 -4.23
N GLY A 232 12.77 16.20 -3.83
CA GLY A 232 13.93 15.51 -4.40
C GLY A 232 13.47 14.55 -5.49
N LEU A 233 14.19 14.48 -6.60
CA LEU A 233 13.81 13.67 -7.75
C LEU A 233 14.94 12.73 -8.16
N GLN A 234 14.59 11.49 -8.42
CA GLN A 234 15.49 10.49 -8.98
C GLN A 234 14.77 9.75 -10.12
N LEU A 235 15.48 9.57 -11.23
CA LEU A 235 15.00 8.77 -12.34
C LEU A 235 15.59 7.37 -12.23
N ASN A 236 14.75 6.35 -12.35
CA ASN A 236 15.20 4.97 -12.48
C ASN A 236 14.85 4.50 -13.90
N VAL A 237 15.89 4.28 -14.71
CA VAL A 237 15.77 4.03 -16.16
C VAL A 237 16.43 2.71 -16.51
N THR A 238 15.69 1.86 -17.23
CA THR A 238 16.16 0.58 -17.75
C THR A 238 16.37 0.68 -19.26
N TYR A 239 17.57 0.35 -19.72
CA TYR A 239 17.94 0.46 -21.13
C TYR A 239 18.96 -0.60 -21.54
N ARG A 240 19.12 -0.77 -22.86
CA ARG A 240 20.07 -1.71 -23.42
C ARG A 240 21.38 -1.01 -23.76
N THR A 241 22.49 -1.53 -23.27
CA THR A 241 23.84 -1.02 -23.54
C THR A 241 24.32 -1.42 -24.95
N ARG A 242 25.42 -0.81 -25.41
CA ARG A 242 26.09 -1.19 -26.67
C ARG A 242 26.52 -2.66 -26.72
N ASP A 243 26.85 -3.24 -25.58
CA ASP A 243 27.20 -4.66 -25.43
C ASP A 243 25.96 -5.57 -25.39
N ASN A 244 24.79 -5.01 -25.72
CA ASN A 244 23.52 -5.71 -25.83
C ASN A 244 23.00 -6.26 -24.49
N THR A 245 23.51 -5.77 -23.36
CA THR A 245 23.05 -6.09 -22.00
C THR A 245 22.01 -5.08 -21.52
N THR A 246 20.98 -5.54 -20.80
CA THR A 246 19.98 -4.65 -20.21
C THR A 246 20.44 -4.25 -18.82
N VAL A 247 20.51 -2.94 -18.56
CA VAL A 247 20.90 -2.39 -17.26
C VAL A 247 19.85 -1.40 -16.77
N THR A 248 19.71 -1.33 -15.45
CA THR A 248 18.88 -0.34 -14.76
C THR A 248 19.79 0.63 -14.03
N ARG A 249 19.59 1.93 -14.23
CA ARG A 249 20.39 2.98 -13.60
C ARG A 249 19.54 4.06 -12.98
N GLU A 250 20.04 4.58 -11.87
CA GLU A 250 19.45 5.68 -11.13
C GLU A 250 20.19 6.99 -11.42
N PHE A 251 19.43 8.04 -11.70
CA PHE A 251 19.93 9.38 -11.98
C PHE A 251 19.26 10.37 -11.03
N ASN A 252 20.00 10.82 -10.03
CA ASN A 252 19.53 11.88 -9.13
C ASN A 252 19.53 13.23 -9.88
N ILE A 253 18.44 13.98 -9.77
CA ILE A 253 18.39 15.35 -10.28
C ILE A 253 19.14 16.23 -9.29
N ASP A 254 20.26 16.79 -9.72
CA ASP A 254 21.08 17.73 -8.96
C ASP A 254 20.55 19.16 -9.15
N PRO A 255 19.94 19.79 -8.13
CA PRO A 255 19.37 21.13 -8.25
C PRO A 255 20.41 22.20 -8.59
N SER A 256 21.68 22.01 -8.22
CA SER A 256 22.75 22.98 -8.50
C SER A 256 23.10 23.08 -9.99
N LYS A 257 22.76 22.03 -10.77
CA LYS A 257 23.01 21.91 -12.21
C LYS A 257 21.72 21.87 -13.01
N THR A 258 20.58 22.13 -12.38
CA THR A 258 19.26 22.02 -13.00
C THR A 258 18.63 23.39 -13.10
N THR A 259 18.29 23.79 -14.31
CA THR A 259 17.44 24.96 -14.55
C THR A 259 15.99 24.51 -14.60
N PHE A 260 15.09 25.28 -14.00
CA PHE A 260 13.67 24.99 -14.02
C PHE A 260 12.90 26.09 -14.73
N GLY A 261 11.75 25.73 -15.29
CA GLY A 261 10.78 26.65 -15.86
C GLY A 261 9.42 25.98 -15.92
N GLY A 262 8.44 26.63 -16.53
CA GLY A 262 7.10 26.08 -16.59
C GLY A 262 6.13 27.00 -17.28
N ASN A 263 4.90 26.55 -17.40
CA ASN A 263 3.82 27.35 -17.92
C ASN A 263 2.57 27.19 -17.06
N CYS A 264 1.82 28.28 -16.94
CA CYS A 264 0.59 28.36 -16.18
C CYS A 264 -0.56 28.58 -17.15
N THR A 265 -1.42 27.57 -17.31
CA THR A 265 -2.68 27.74 -18.05
C THR A 265 -3.85 27.33 -17.16
N ALA A 266 -5.07 27.71 -17.54
CA ALA A 266 -6.27 27.39 -16.78
C ALA A 266 -6.53 25.87 -16.64
N ARG A 267 -5.98 25.04 -17.54
CA ARG A 267 -6.20 23.59 -17.57
C ARG A 267 -4.96 22.76 -17.24
N LEU A 268 -3.77 23.32 -17.45
CA LEU A 268 -2.50 22.62 -17.34
C LEU A 268 -1.43 23.54 -16.74
N VAL A 269 -0.75 23.06 -15.72
CA VAL A 269 0.42 23.70 -15.13
C VAL A 269 1.61 22.78 -15.33
N THR A 270 2.72 23.30 -15.82
CA THR A 270 3.91 22.48 -16.11
C THR A 270 5.13 22.93 -15.30
N LEU A 271 5.93 21.95 -14.90
CA LEU A 271 7.29 22.15 -14.38
C LEU A 271 8.26 21.42 -15.28
N ALA A 272 9.14 22.15 -15.96
CA ALA A 272 10.19 21.62 -16.81
C ALA A 272 11.54 21.79 -16.11
N LEU A 273 12.26 20.70 -15.91
CA LEU A 273 13.60 20.63 -15.32
C LEU A 273 14.59 20.24 -16.42
N ARG A 274 15.62 21.06 -16.60
CA ARG A 274 16.67 20.89 -17.61
C ARG A 274 18.04 20.79 -16.94
N SER A 275 18.73 19.67 -17.16
CA SER A 275 20.08 19.43 -16.64
C SER A 275 20.94 18.77 -17.73
N GLY A 276 21.86 19.52 -18.34
CA GLY A 276 22.62 19.04 -19.50
C GLY A 276 21.72 18.53 -20.62
N ASN A 277 21.80 17.23 -20.92
CA ASN A 277 20.99 16.57 -21.97
C ASN A 277 19.65 15.99 -21.45
N LEU A 278 19.32 16.20 -20.17
CA LEU A 278 18.10 15.73 -19.54
C LEU A 278 17.03 16.83 -19.53
N LEU A 279 15.83 16.49 -19.97
CA LEU A 279 14.61 17.26 -19.87
C LEU A 279 13.53 16.40 -19.22
N LEU A 280 13.09 16.80 -18.02
CA LEU A 280 11.97 16.21 -17.30
C LEU A 280 10.84 17.23 -17.21
N VAL A 281 9.65 16.89 -17.68
CA VAL A 281 8.47 17.75 -17.62
C VAL A 281 7.39 17.06 -16.81
N LEU A 282 6.96 17.69 -15.71
CA LEU A 282 5.83 17.29 -14.90
C LEU A 282 4.63 18.15 -15.30
N GLN A 283 3.48 17.51 -15.53
CA GLN A 283 2.26 18.15 -15.98
C GLN A 283 1.15 17.94 -14.94
N PHE A 284 0.71 19.02 -14.33
CA PHE A 284 -0.37 19.04 -13.35
C PHE A 284 -1.65 19.49 -14.01
N ALA A 285 -2.73 18.75 -13.78
CA ALA A 285 -4.06 19.07 -14.26
C ALA A 285 -5.04 19.19 -13.10
N MET A 286 -6.13 19.90 -13.36
CA MET A 286 -7.23 20.03 -12.45
C MET A 286 -8.48 19.40 -13.07
N ASN A 287 -9.16 18.55 -12.31
CA ASN A 287 -10.51 18.13 -12.65
C ASN A 287 -11.49 19.18 -12.12
N ALA A 288 -12.12 19.92 -13.04
CA ALA A 288 -13.07 20.98 -12.70
C ALA A 288 -14.28 20.48 -11.90
N SER A 289 -14.74 19.25 -12.17
CA SER A 289 -15.93 18.69 -11.52
C SER A 289 -15.67 18.29 -10.06
N SER A 290 -14.48 17.75 -9.75
CA SER A 290 -14.11 17.35 -8.39
C SER A 290 -13.26 18.38 -7.66
N SER A 291 -12.88 19.48 -8.33
CA SER A 291 -11.94 20.49 -7.82
C SER A 291 -10.66 19.88 -7.25
N ARG A 292 -10.15 18.81 -7.88
CA ARG A 292 -8.90 18.14 -7.48
C ARG A 292 -7.80 18.37 -8.49
N VAL A 293 -6.61 18.66 -7.98
CA VAL A 293 -5.36 18.80 -8.71
C VAL A 293 -4.58 17.50 -8.58
N PHE A 294 -3.90 17.08 -9.65
CA PHE A 294 -3.07 15.87 -9.66
C PHE A 294 -1.98 15.98 -10.73
N LEU A 295 -0.92 15.20 -10.58
CA LEU A 295 0.06 14.95 -11.62
C LEU A 295 -0.60 14.10 -12.72
N GLN A 296 -0.90 14.73 -13.86
CA GLN A 296 -1.48 14.09 -15.03
C GLN A 296 -0.42 13.40 -15.88
N GLY A 297 0.74 14.04 -16.04
CA GLY A 297 1.71 13.56 -17.01
C GLY A 297 3.16 13.80 -16.61
N VAL A 298 4.01 12.90 -17.09
CA VAL A 298 5.46 12.98 -16.98
C VAL A 298 6.05 12.72 -18.35
N GLN A 299 6.93 13.61 -18.81
CA GLN A 299 7.69 13.44 -20.02
C GLN A 299 9.18 13.55 -19.70
N LEU A 300 9.93 12.50 -20.04
CA LEU A 300 11.36 12.40 -19.85
C LEU A 300 12.04 12.26 -21.22
N THR A 301 13.05 13.08 -21.45
CA THR A 301 13.99 12.92 -22.55
C THR A 301 15.40 13.07 -22.00
N MET A 302 16.29 12.12 -22.29
CA MET A 302 17.69 12.20 -21.86
C MET A 302 18.61 11.46 -22.83
N THR A 303 19.91 11.76 -22.77
CA THR A 303 20.93 11.06 -23.54
C THR A 303 21.75 10.13 -22.66
N LEU A 304 21.83 8.85 -23.03
CA LEU A 304 22.58 7.80 -22.36
C LEU A 304 23.78 7.40 -23.25
N PRO A 305 25.01 7.81 -22.92
CA PRO A 305 26.17 7.62 -23.80
C PRO A 305 26.51 6.16 -24.11
N ASP A 306 26.29 5.27 -23.15
CA ASP A 306 26.57 3.84 -23.20
C ASP A 306 25.38 2.99 -23.65
N ALA A 307 24.23 3.60 -23.89
CA ALA A 307 23.09 2.94 -24.50
C ALA A 307 23.38 2.59 -25.96
N ARG A 308 22.74 1.50 -26.43
CA ARG A 308 22.71 1.13 -27.84
C ARG A 308 22.05 2.24 -28.68
N ASP A 309 20.94 2.77 -28.17
CA ASP A 309 20.26 3.96 -28.69
C ASP A 309 20.46 5.11 -27.69
N PRO A 310 21.32 6.10 -28.00
CA PRO A 310 21.68 7.12 -27.03
C PRO A 310 20.51 8.00 -26.59
N ALA A 311 19.48 8.19 -27.42
CA ALA A 311 18.32 9.00 -27.08
C ALA A 311 17.27 8.17 -26.35
N PHE A 312 17.08 8.44 -25.06
CA PHE A 312 16.04 7.84 -24.25
C PHE A 312 14.85 8.78 -24.11
N ARG A 313 13.64 8.25 -24.33
CA ARG A 313 12.38 8.98 -24.19
C ARG A 313 11.35 8.12 -23.48
N ALA A 314 10.66 8.70 -22.51
CA ALA A 314 9.54 8.08 -21.82
C ALA A 314 8.47 9.14 -21.58
N ALA A 315 7.20 8.81 -21.79
CA ALA A 315 6.10 9.73 -21.55
C ALA A 315 4.85 8.97 -21.10
N ASN A 316 4.07 9.59 -20.22
CA ASN A 316 2.77 9.10 -19.80
C ASN A 316 1.91 10.31 -19.42
N ASP A 317 0.72 10.43 -20.02
CA ASP A 317 -0.18 11.58 -19.86
C ASP A 317 -1.51 11.21 -19.16
N SER A 318 -1.57 10.02 -18.57
CA SER A 318 -2.77 9.44 -17.93
C SER A 318 -2.58 9.13 -16.44
N LEU A 319 -1.61 9.79 -15.81
CA LEU A 319 -1.32 9.65 -14.38
C LEU A 319 -2.38 10.36 -13.50
N ARG A 320 -2.43 9.92 -12.24
CA ARG A 320 -3.29 10.46 -11.18
C ARG A 320 -2.56 10.49 -9.83
N ALA A 321 -1.27 10.80 -9.84
CA ALA A 321 -0.43 10.87 -8.63
C ALA A 321 -0.49 12.26 -7.96
N LEU A 322 0.06 12.40 -6.75
CA LEU A 322 0.20 13.68 -6.04
C LEU A 322 -1.13 14.47 -5.92
N GLN A 323 -2.21 13.78 -5.56
CA GLN A 323 -3.55 14.38 -5.62
C GLN A 323 -3.89 15.17 -4.36
N ALA A 324 -4.38 16.41 -4.55
CA ALA A 324 -4.92 17.26 -3.48
C ALA A 324 -6.12 18.09 -3.98
N ALA A 325 -6.92 18.63 -3.07
CA ALA A 325 -7.96 19.60 -3.42
C ALA A 325 -7.35 20.92 -3.93
N ALA A 326 -8.04 21.61 -4.84
CA ALA A 326 -7.61 22.90 -5.34
C ALA A 326 -7.52 23.94 -4.20
N GLY A 327 -6.35 24.55 -4.03
CA GLY A 327 -6.05 25.47 -2.93
C GLY A 327 -5.33 24.82 -1.74
N ASN A 328 -5.33 23.49 -1.67
CA ASN A 328 -4.51 22.71 -0.74
C ASN A 328 -3.18 22.31 -1.38
N SER A 329 -2.22 21.92 -0.54
CA SER A 329 -0.94 21.37 -0.94
C SER A 329 -0.87 19.87 -0.62
N TYR A 330 -0.30 19.09 -1.52
CA TYR A 330 0.00 17.68 -1.27
C TYR A 330 1.37 17.56 -0.60
N LYS A 331 1.49 16.79 0.48
CA LYS A 331 2.77 16.52 1.16
C LYS A 331 2.99 15.02 1.39
N CYS A 332 4.18 14.52 1.09
CA CYS A 332 4.60 13.16 1.39
C CYS A 332 6.11 13.13 1.68
N ASP A 333 6.49 12.77 2.90
CA ASP A 333 7.86 12.61 3.37
C ASP A 333 8.44 11.25 2.93
N ALA A 334 7.59 10.22 2.80
CA ALA A 334 7.94 8.94 2.19
C ALA A 334 8.29 9.05 0.70
N GLU A 335 9.05 8.08 0.18
CA GLU A 335 9.37 7.98 -1.25
C GLU A 335 8.14 7.53 -2.04
N GLU A 336 7.76 8.30 -3.05
CA GLU A 336 6.68 7.97 -3.98
C GLU A 336 7.25 7.62 -5.35
N ARG A 337 6.91 6.42 -5.85
CA ARG A 337 7.40 5.90 -7.14
C ARG A 337 6.32 5.98 -8.19
N VAL A 338 6.51 6.85 -9.17
CA VAL A 338 5.59 7.05 -10.29
C VAL A 338 6.12 6.29 -11.51
N GLN A 339 5.40 5.27 -11.94
CA GLN A 339 5.74 4.55 -13.17
C GLN A 339 5.37 5.39 -14.39
N VAL A 340 6.38 5.79 -15.18
CA VAL A 340 6.15 6.51 -16.44
C VAL A 340 5.93 5.49 -17.56
N THR A 341 6.87 4.56 -17.73
CA THR A 341 6.76 3.41 -18.66
C THR A 341 7.31 2.15 -17.97
N GLU A 342 7.25 0.98 -18.62
CA GLU A 342 7.91 -0.23 -18.11
C GLU A 342 9.43 -0.06 -17.92
N ALA A 343 10.03 0.85 -18.69
CA ALA A 343 11.46 1.12 -18.69
C ALA A 343 11.85 2.37 -17.88
N ALA A 344 10.90 3.10 -17.28
CA ALA A 344 11.19 4.35 -16.58
C ALA A 344 10.25 4.60 -15.38
N PHE A 345 10.86 4.83 -14.23
CA PHE A 345 10.20 5.29 -13.00
C PHE A 345 10.74 6.66 -12.58
N LEU A 346 9.85 7.50 -12.05
CA LEU A 346 10.18 8.73 -11.38
C LEU A 346 9.98 8.52 -9.87
N ASN A 347 11.08 8.50 -9.13
CA ASN A 347 11.08 8.40 -7.68
C ASN A 347 11.12 9.83 -7.10
N ILE A 348 10.15 10.15 -6.25
CA ILE A 348 9.95 11.47 -5.68
C ILE A 348 10.13 11.36 -4.16
N PHE A 349 11.01 12.17 -3.60
CA PHE A 349 11.37 12.16 -2.18
C PHE A 349 10.95 13.46 -1.51
N ARG A 350 10.32 13.35 -0.34
CA ARG A 350 9.92 14.51 0.49
C ARG A 350 9.18 15.58 -0.31
N VAL A 351 8.15 15.15 -1.03
CA VAL A 351 7.36 16.01 -1.90
C VAL A 351 6.45 16.91 -1.08
N TRP A 352 6.42 18.18 -1.43
CA TRP A 352 5.41 19.14 -1.00
C TRP A 352 5.06 20.01 -2.20
N VAL A 353 3.87 19.82 -2.78
CA VAL A 353 3.50 20.43 -4.06
C VAL A 353 2.08 21.00 -4.05
N GLN A 354 1.90 22.12 -4.74
CA GLN A 354 0.61 22.76 -4.95
C GLN A 354 0.60 23.42 -6.33
N ALA A 355 -0.46 23.18 -7.11
CA ALA A 355 -0.62 23.76 -8.44
C ALA A 355 -1.95 24.50 -8.60
N PHE A 356 -2.03 25.33 -9.64
CA PHE A 356 -3.12 26.22 -10.04
C PHE A 356 -3.39 27.39 -9.10
N ARG A 357 -3.90 27.12 -7.89
CA ARG A 357 -4.26 28.17 -6.92
C ARG A 357 -3.21 28.22 -5.83
N VAL A 358 -2.31 29.20 -5.90
CA VAL A 358 -1.31 29.48 -4.86
C VAL A 358 -1.52 30.90 -4.36
N ASP A 359 -1.96 31.02 -3.10
CA ASP A 359 -2.24 32.31 -2.50
C ASP A 359 -1.01 32.83 -1.73
N GLY A 360 -0.56 34.05 -2.07
CA GLY A 360 0.51 34.74 -1.35
C GLY A 360 1.87 34.04 -1.39
N ASP A 361 2.18 33.32 -2.48
CA ASP A 361 3.43 32.58 -2.71
C ASP A 361 3.80 31.59 -1.59
N LYS A 362 2.77 31.05 -0.90
CA LYS A 362 2.93 30.07 0.18
C LYS A 362 2.08 28.85 -0.10
N PHE A 363 2.48 27.72 0.47
CA PHE A 363 1.66 26.52 0.49
C PHE A 363 0.40 26.77 1.32
N GLY A 364 -0.74 26.34 0.79
CA GLY A 364 -2.01 26.26 1.48
C GLY A 364 -2.08 25.05 2.42
N PRO A 365 -3.29 24.73 2.93
CA PRO A 365 -3.49 23.61 3.85
C PRO A 365 -2.91 22.31 3.31
N VAL A 366 -2.29 21.50 4.18
CA VAL A 366 -1.59 20.28 3.77
C VAL A 366 -2.56 19.09 3.76
N GLU A 367 -2.58 18.37 2.65
CA GLU A 367 -3.11 17.01 2.51
C GLU A 367 -1.93 16.03 2.48
N GLU A 368 -1.77 15.27 3.57
CA GLU A 368 -0.69 14.30 3.69
C GLU A 368 -1.01 13.00 2.94
N CYS A 369 0.02 12.36 2.41
CA CYS A 369 -0.10 11.06 1.77
C CYS A 369 -0.42 9.96 2.78
N GLN A 370 -1.07 8.90 2.30
CA GLN A 370 -1.43 7.75 3.14
C GLN A 370 -0.18 7.01 3.68
N LEU A 371 0.95 7.09 2.97
CA LEU A 371 2.20 6.45 3.42
C LEU A 371 2.71 7.05 4.74
N ASP A 372 2.64 8.38 4.88
CA ASP A 372 3.06 9.07 6.11
C ASP A 372 2.05 8.86 7.24
N ALA A 373 0.75 8.91 6.93
CA ALA A 373 -0.31 8.68 7.91
C ALA A 373 -0.18 7.30 8.58
N ASN A 374 0.16 6.27 7.82
CA ASN A 374 0.36 4.92 8.34
C ASN A 374 1.60 4.80 9.24
N SER A 375 2.64 5.60 9.00
CA SER A 375 3.86 5.60 9.82
C SER A 375 3.60 6.11 11.24
N MET A 376 2.71 7.10 11.39
CA MET A 376 2.35 7.69 12.69
C MET A 376 1.23 6.93 13.43
N LEU A 377 0.29 6.32 12.70
CA LEU A 377 -0.88 5.69 13.31
C LEU A 377 -0.55 4.39 14.05
N ILE A 378 0.37 3.58 13.51
CA ILE A 378 0.73 2.28 14.09
C ILE A 378 1.35 2.44 15.49
N PRO A 379 2.38 3.29 15.71
CA PRO A 379 2.97 3.47 17.04
C PRO A 379 1.98 3.99 18.10
N VAL A 380 1.07 4.88 17.72
CA VAL A 380 0.08 5.47 18.65
C VAL A 380 -0.94 4.41 19.09
N ALA A 381 -1.41 3.57 18.17
CA ALA A 381 -2.34 2.49 18.49
C ALA A 381 -1.71 1.46 19.43
N VAL A 382 -0.45 1.07 19.17
CA VAL A 382 0.31 0.14 20.03
C VAL A 382 0.55 0.73 21.42
N GLY A 383 0.93 2.01 21.51
CA GLY A 383 1.11 2.71 22.77
C GLY A 383 -0.17 2.79 23.61
N GLY A 384 -1.31 3.07 22.96
CA GLY A 384 -2.62 3.10 23.61
C GLY A 384 -3.04 1.73 24.15
N ALA A 385 -2.81 0.66 23.39
CA ALA A 385 -3.12 -0.70 23.81
C ALA A 385 -2.28 -1.14 25.03
N LEU A 386 -0.98 -0.85 25.02
CA LEU A 386 -0.08 -1.12 26.14
C LEU A 386 -0.50 -0.36 27.42
N ALA A 387 -0.82 0.93 27.30
CA ALA A 387 -1.28 1.72 28.43
C ALA A 387 -2.61 1.19 29.01
N GLY A 388 -3.54 0.80 28.13
CA GLY A 388 -4.80 0.19 28.54
C GLY A 388 -4.61 -1.14 29.26
N LEU A 389 -3.72 -2.00 28.78
CA LEU A 389 -3.42 -3.29 29.41
C LEU A 389 -2.82 -3.10 30.81
N VAL A 390 -1.86 -2.17 30.96
CA VAL A 390 -1.27 -1.84 32.27
C VAL A 390 -2.33 -1.36 33.26
N LEU A 391 -3.26 -0.49 32.82
CA LEU A 391 -4.36 -0.01 33.65
C LEU A 391 -5.26 -1.15 34.13
N ILE A 392 -5.62 -2.08 33.25
CA ILE A 392 -6.46 -3.25 33.59
C ILE A 392 -5.78 -4.12 34.63
N VAL A 393 -4.48 -4.40 34.46
CA VAL A 393 -3.69 -5.20 35.42
C VAL A 393 -3.63 -4.53 36.79
N LEU A 394 -3.43 -3.20 36.84
CA LEU A 394 -3.43 -2.45 38.10
C LEU A 394 -4.79 -2.51 38.82
N ILE A 395 -5.89 -2.35 38.07
CA ILE A 395 -7.25 -2.46 38.64
C ILE A 395 -7.49 -3.86 39.19
N ALA A 396 -7.16 -4.90 38.43
CA ALA A 396 -7.30 -6.30 38.86
C ALA A 396 -6.47 -6.59 40.12
N TYR A 397 -5.24 -6.09 40.17
CA TYR A 397 -4.37 -6.23 41.34
C TYR A 397 -4.95 -5.55 42.59
N LEU A 398 -5.47 -4.32 42.46
CA LEU A 398 -6.09 -3.61 43.59
C LEU A 398 -7.33 -4.33 44.11
N ILE A 399 -8.16 -4.89 43.22
CA ILE A 399 -9.34 -5.68 43.60
C ILE A 399 -8.92 -7.00 44.27
N GLY A 400 -7.92 -7.68 43.73
CA GLY A 400 -7.37 -8.91 44.30
C GLY A 400 -6.78 -8.69 45.69
N ARG A 401 -5.95 -7.66 45.85
CA ARG A 401 -5.38 -7.26 47.14
C ARG A 401 -6.46 -6.91 48.16
N LYS A 402 -7.53 -6.21 47.76
CA LYS A 402 -8.64 -5.88 48.66
C LYS A 402 -9.40 -7.12 49.15
N ARG A 403 -9.48 -8.20 48.34
CA ARG A 403 -10.13 -9.46 48.75
C ARG A 403 -9.24 -10.34 49.63
N SER A 404 -7.92 -10.33 49.47
CA SER A 404 -7.01 -11.15 50.29
C SER A 404 -6.91 -10.75 51.78
N HIS A 405 -7.39 -9.58 52.18
CA HIS A 405 -7.39 -9.16 53.59
C HIS A 405 -8.63 -9.59 54.41
N ALA A 406 -9.59 -10.31 53.81
CA ALA A 406 -10.86 -10.67 54.47
C ALA A 406 -10.96 -12.12 54.99
N GLY A 407 -9.84 -12.86 55.07
CA GLY A 407 -9.87 -14.30 55.37
C GLY A 407 -8.82 -14.73 56.40
N TYR A 408 -9.01 -14.37 57.66
CA TYR A 408 -8.46 -15.14 58.77
C TYR A 408 -9.40 -15.02 59.98
N GLN A 409 -10.28 -15.99 60.17
CA GLN A 409 -10.81 -16.31 61.50
C GLN A 409 -10.10 -17.59 61.96
N THR A 410 -9.35 -17.46 63.05
CA THR A 410 -8.71 -18.54 63.78
C THR A 410 -9.77 -19.39 64.50
N ILE A 411 -9.60 -20.72 64.42
CA ILE A 411 -10.33 -21.75 65.17
C ILE A 411 -10.18 -21.52 66.68
#